data_AF-A0A256ZQ35-F1
#
_entry.id   AF-A0A256ZQ35-F1
#
_cell.length_a   1.000
_cell.length_b   1.000
_cell.length_c   1.000
_cell.angle_alpha   90.00
_cell.angle_beta   90.00
_cell.angle_gamma   90.00
#
_symmetry.space_group_name_H-M   'P 1'
#
loop_
_entity.id
_entity.type
_entity.pdbx_description
1 polymer ?
#
loop_
_entity_poly.entity_id
_entity_poly.type
_entity_poly.pdbx_seq_one_letter_code
_entity_poly.pdbx_strand_id
1 'polypeptide(L)'
;MNDLVYFLMLSVFLGPVGSVSFGLESLSPVEVFIILTLLYTLPIPVIFKLFEYGGHHRRIYRNRIYQKAAKVTGRRVDELLNQGDKIMTLFKENMGQFGLYLTIVLFTLIFGIFWASLFAYLLLVKRKRAIASMVVGVMLGNIFWIVFAVYSKNLIKPIEMALLALLIPVWIYGIKREIVILRKIAGRLHLHRKKSRN
;
A
#
# COMPACT_ATOMS: atom_id res chain seq x y z
N MET A 1 19.88 19.66 -15.86
CA MET A 1 19.68 18.30 -15.32
C MET A 1 18.48 17.74 -16.07
N ASN A 2 18.59 16.62 -16.79
CA ASN A 2 17.56 16.17 -17.75
C ASN A 2 16.20 15.98 -17.07
N ASP A 3 15.12 16.54 -17.62
CA ASP A 3 13.75 16.46 -17.08
C ASP A 3 13.32 15.01 -16.83
N LEU A 4 13.77 14.09 -17.69
CA LEU A 4 13.59 12.64 -17.51
C LEU A 4 14.17 12.13 -16.17
N VAL A 5 15.36 12.58 -15.78
CA VAL A 5 16.01 12.15 -14.53
C VAL A 5 15.22 12.66 -13.33
N TYR A 6 14.72 13.91 -13.39
CA TYR A 6 13.91 14.47 -12.32
C TYR A 6 12.55 13.76 -12.20
N PHE A 7 11.91 13.47 -13.34
CA PHE A 7 10.70 12.65 -13.40
C PHE A 7 10.89 11.25 -12.79
N LEU A 8 12.01 10.59 -13.09
CA LEU A 8 12.34 9.28 -12.50
C LEU A 8 12.56 9.37 -10.99
N MET A 9 13.28 10.39 -10.51
CA MET A 9 13.46 10.61 -9.07
C MET A 9 12.12 10.85 -8.38
N LEU A 10 11.28 11.74 -8.89
CA LEU A 10 9.95 12.00 -8.35
C LEU A 10 9.10 10.72 -8.32
N SER A 11 9.18 9.91 -9.37
CA SER A 11 8.43 8.66 -9.45
C SER A 11 8.87 7.67 -8.36
N VAL A 12 10.16 7.54 -8.12
CA VAL A 12 10.68 6.64 -7.08
C VAL A 12 10.30 7.12 -5.67
N PHE A 13 10.38 8.43 -5.39
CA PHE A 13 10.22 8.95 -4.03
C PHE A 13 8.78 9.34 -3.66
N LEU A 14 8.04 9.94 -4.60
CA LEU A 14 6.69 10.47 -4.37
C LEU A 14 5.60 9.61 -5.04
N GLY A 15 6.01 8.62 -5.83
CA GLY A 15 5.07 7.79 -6.58
C GLY A 15 4.42 8.54 -7.75
N PRO A 16 3.38 7.94 -8.37
CA PRO A 16 2.67 8.53 -9.50
C PRO A 16 2.04 9.90 -9.18
N VAL A 17 1.63 10.11 -7.92
CA VAL A 17 0.97 11.36 -7.47
C VAL A 17 1.85 12.58 -7.71
N GLY A 18 3.13 12.49 -7.33
CA GLY A 18 4.06 13.60 -7.45
C GLY A 18 4.73 13.68 -8.83
N SER A 19 4.87 12.56 -9.53
CA SER A 19 5.67 12.52 -10.77
C SER A 19 4.87 12.70 -12.04
N VAL A 20 3.61 12.25 -12.11
CA VAL A 20 2.80 12.33 -13.34
C VAL A 20 2.63 13.77 -13.79
N SER A 21 2.28 14.67 -12.87
CA SER A 21 2.04 16.09 -13.20
C SER A 21 3.29 16.78 -13.73
N PHE A 22 4.47 16.45 -13.21
CA PHE A 22 5.75 16.93 -13.74
C PHE A 22 6.07 16.29 -15.10
N GLY A 23 5.88 14.97 -15.22
CA GLY A 23 6.11 14.25 -16.48
C GLY A 23 5.28 14.82 -17.63
N LEU A 24 4.02 15.18 -17.39
CA LEU A 24 3.11 15.77 -18.37
C LEU A 24 3.45 17.22 -18.78
N GLU A 25 4.44 17.86 -18.16
CA GLU A 25 4.97 19.15 -18.66
C GLU A 25 5.97 18.96 -19.79
N SER A 26 6.68 17.82 -19.82
CA SER A 26 7.80 17.58 -20.75
C SER A 26 7.60 16.37 -21.67
N LEU A 27 6.72 15.45 -21.31
CA LEU A 27 6.47 14.17 -22.00
C LEU A 27 5.00 14.03 -22.34
N SER A 28 4.70 13.24 -23.37
CA SER A 28 3.34 12.86 -23.72
C SER A 28 2.73 11.91 -22.67
N PRO A 29 1.39 11.87 -22.53
CA PRO A 29 0.71 10.94 -21.62
C PRO A 29 1.10 9.47 -21.86
N VAL A 30 1.35 9.10 -23.11
CA VAL A 30 1.75 7.74 -23.50
C VAL A 30 3.16 7.42 -23.00
N GLU A 31 4.11 8.35 -23.14
CA GLU A 31 5.48 8.16 -22.63
C GLU A 31 5.49 8.04 -21.10
N VAL A 32 4.75 8.93 -20.40
CA VAL A 32 4.59 8.86 -18.95
C VAL A 32 4.00 7.50 -18.54
N PHE A 33 2.96 7.04 -19.23
CA PHE A 33 2.34 5.74 -18.96
C PHE A 33 3.32 4.58 -19.13
N ILE A 34 4.08 4.55 -20.23
CA ILE A 34 5.04 3.48 -20.52
C ILE A 34 6.14 3.46 -19.47
N ILE A 35 6.75 4.63 -19.17
CA ILE A 35 7.86 4.72 -18.22
C ILE A 35 7.40 4.30 -16.82
N LEU A 36 6.28 4.82 -16.31
CA LEU A 36 5.78 4.44 -14.99
C LEU A 36 5.38 2.97 -14.93
N THR A 37 4.76 2.45 -15.97
CA THR A 37 4.36 1.03 -16.01
C THR A 37 5.59 0.15 -15.93
N LEU A 38 6.65 0.42 -16.69
CA LEU A 38 7.90 -0.34 -16.60
C LEU A 38 8.57 -0.17 -15.23
N LEU A 39 8.70 1.07 -14.75
CA LEU A 39 9.34 1.39 -13.47
C LEU A 39 8.70 0.64 -12.30
N TYR A 40 7.37 0.52 -12.29
CA TYR A 40 6.63 -0.13 -11.22
C TYR A 40 6.43 -1.64 -11.44
N THR A 41 6.36 -2.13 -12.68
CA THR A 41 6.16 -3.57 -12.91
C THR A 41 7.44 -4.39 -12.86
N LEU A 42 8.58 -3.86 -13.33
CA LEU A 42 9.86 -4.56 -13.36
C LEU A 42 10.36 -5.02 -11.97
N PRO A 43 10.15 -4.27 -10.87
CA PRO A 43 10.54 -4.72 -9.54
C PRO A 43 9.67 -5.87 -8.99
N ILE A 44 8.46 -6.11 -9.51
CA ILE A 44 7.52 -7.10 -8.93
C ILE A 44 8.17 -8.50 -8.82
N PRO A 45 8.77 -9.08 -9.87
CA PRO A 45 9.39 -10.40 -9.79
C PRO A 45 10.56 -10.44 -8.80
N VAL A 46 11.31 -9.34 -8.67
CA VAL A 46 12.44 -9.22 -7.74
C VAL A 46 11.93 -9.21 -6.30
N ILE A 47 10.87 -8.46 -6.00
CA ILE A 47 10.23 -8.42 -4.68
C ILE A 47 9.75 -9.83 -4.28
N PHE A 48 9.08 -10.55 -5.19
CA PHE A 48 8.68 -11.94 -4.92
C PHE A 48 9.88 -12.86 -4.68
N LYS A 49 10.97 -12.70 -5.44
CA LYS A 49 12.21 -13.47 -5.23
C LYS A 49 12.84 -13.18 -3.87
N LEU A 50 12.81 -11.93 -3.39
CA LEU A 50 13.26 -11.58 -2.04
C LEU A 50 12.43 -12.27 -0.96
N PHE A 51 11.11 -12.32 -1.12
CA PHE A 51 10.23 -13.05 -0.19
C PHE A 51 10.41 -14.57 -0.26
N GLU A 52 10.72 -15.13 -1.43
CA GLU A 52 11.07 -16.55 -1.60
C GLU A 52 12.43 -16.90 -1.03
N TYR A 53 13.43 -16.02 -1.13
CA TYR A 53 14.78 -16.23 -0.57
C TYR A 53 14.77 -16.17 0.96
N GLY A 54 13.91 -15.34 1.56
CA GLY A 54 13.57 -15.44 2.99
C GLY A 54 12.64 -16.62 3.34
N GLY A 55 12.25 -17.42 2.34
CA GLY A 55 11.10 -18.33 2.34
C GLY A 55 11.33 -19.73 2.91
N HIS A 56 12.57 -20.15 3.23
CA HIS A 56 12.76 -21.35 4.06
C HIS A 56 12.18 -21.17 5.48
N HIS A 57 11.82 -19.93 5.83
CA HIS A 57 11.13 -19.54 7.05
C HIS A 57 9.73 -18.97 6.80
N ARG A 58 9.06 -19.29 5.68
CA ARG A 58 7.73 -18.74 5.33
C ARG A 58 6.69 -18.88 6.45
N ARG A 59 6.65 -20.04 7.13
CA ARG A 59 5.78 -20.30 8.30
C ARG A 59 6.21 -19.49 9.53
N ILE A 60 7.52 -19.37 9.74
CA ILE A 60 8.12 -18.60 10.84
C ILE A 60 7.90 -17.09 10.65
N TYR A 61 7.96 -16.58 9.42
CA TYR A 61 7.74 -15.17 9.10
C TYR A 61 6.27 -14.80 9.23
N ARG A 62 5.36 -15.68 8.78
CA ARG A 62 3.92 -15.58 9.06
C ARG A 62 3.70 -15.50 10.56
N ASN A 63 4.23 -16.44 11.34
CA ASN A 63 4.12 -16.44 12.79
C ASN A 63 4.73 -15.19 13.45
N ARG A 64 5.88 -14.66 12.97
CA ARG A 64 6.47 -13.41 13.49
C ARG A 64 5.59 -12.19 13.22
N ILE A 65 5.00 -12.08 12.03
CA ILE A 65 4.09 -10.98 11.68
C ILE A 65 2.83 -11.06 12.54
N TYR A 66 2.23 -12.24 12.67
CA TYR A 66 1.08 -12.45 13.54
C TYR A 66 1.41 -12.29 15.03
N GLN A 67 2.63 -12.62 15.47
CA GLN A 67 3.12 -12.32 16.82
C GLN A 67 3.28 -10.83 17.08
N LYS A 68 3.80 -10.07 16.11
CA LYS A 68 3.86 -8.61 16.20
C LYS A 68 2.44 -8.01 16.21
N ALA A 69 1.56 -8.49 15.35
CA ALA A 69 0.15 -8.06 15.32
C ALA A 69 -0.56 -8.40 16.64
N ALA A 70 -0.35 -9.60 17.19
CA ALA A 70 -0.85 -10.03 18.50
C ALA A 70 -0.39 -9.11 19.62
N LYS A 71 0.92 -8.78 19.67
CA LYS A 71 1.47 -7.83 20.65
C LYS A 71 0.85 -6.43 20.55
N VAL A 72 0.53 -5.96 19.34
CA VAL A 72 -0.07 -4.64 19.11
C VAL A 72 -1.57 -4.62 19.40
N THR A 73 -2.27 -5.72 19.11
CA THR A 73 -3.73 -5.84 19.23
C THR A 73 -4.20 -6.43 20.57
N GLY A 74 -3.30 -7.03 21.35
CA GLY A 74 -3.60 -7.74 22.60
C GLY A 74 -4.28 -9.10 22.39
N ARG A 75 -4.39 -9.59 21.15
CA ARG A 75 -5.06 -10.87 20.81
C ARG A 75 -4.08 -12.03 20.79
N ARG A 76 -4.57 -13.27 20.98
CA ARG A 76 -3.71 -14.46 20.86
C ARG A 76 -3.29 -14.68 19.40
N VAL A 77 -2.07 -15.15 19.21
CA VAL A 77 -1.51 -15.42 17.87
C VAL A 77 -2.37 -16.45 17.12
N ASP A 78 -2.81 -17.49 17.81
CA ASP A 78 -3.64 -18.55 17.23
C ASP A 78 -5.03 -18.05 16.83
N GLU A 79 -5.59 -17.09 17.57
CA GLU A 79 -6.85 -16.43 17.20
C GLU A 79 -6.69 -15.62 15.92
N LEU A 80 -5.58 -14.87 15.78
CA LEU A 80 -5.31 -14.09 14.57
C LEU A 80 -4.99 -14.97 13.36
N LEU A 81 -4.30 -16.09 13.56
CA LEU A 81 -4.05 -17.09 12.52
C LEU A 81 -5.37 -17.73 12.07
N ASN A 82 -6.20 -18.18 13.01
CA ASN A 82 -7.51 -18.76 12.72
C ASN A 82 -8.46 -17.75 12.07
N GLN A 83 -8.43 -16.47 12.47
CA GLN A 83 -9.19 -15.40 11.82
C GLN A 83 -8.67 -15.12 10.41
N GLY A 84 -7.35 -15.07 10.20
CA GLY A 84 -6.75 -14.89 8.89
C GLY A 84 -7.07 -16.02 7.93
N ASP A 85 -6.96 -17.27 8.40
CA ASP A 85 -7.31 -18.46 7.62
C ASP A 85 -8.84 -18.49 7.38
N LYS A 86 -9.70 -18.14 8.36
CA LYS A 86 -11.16 -17.98 8.16
C LYS A 86 -11.51 -16.90 7.14
N ILE A 87 -10.87 -15.73 7.18
CA ILE A 87 -11.10 -14.65 6.21
C ILE A 87 -10.71 -15.11 4.82
N MET A 88 -9.60 -15.85 4.68
CA MET A 88 -9.16 -16.39 3.41
C MET A 88 -10.12 -17.47 2.88
N THR A 89 -10.65 -18.32 3.76
CA THR A 89 -11.67 -19.31 3.42
C THR A 89 -12.98 -18.64 3.02
N LEU A 90 -13.47 -17.67 3.81
CA LEU A 90 -14.66 -16.85 3.49
C LEU A 90 -14.50 -16.08 2.18
N PHE A 91 -13.31 -15.54 1.88
CA PHE A 91 -13.05 -14.87 0.61
C PHE A 91 -13.09 -15.85 -0.56
N LYS A 92 -12.50 -17.04 -0.40
CA LYS A 92 -12.55 -18.10 -1.41
C LYS A 92 -13.96 -18.65 -1.63
N GLU A 93 -14.72 -18.81 -0.56
CA GLU A 93 -16.10 -19.34 -0.60
C GLU A 93 -17.08 -18.31 -1.20
N ASN A 94 -16.95 -17.03 -0.84
CA ASN A 94 -17.91 -16.00 -1.28
C ASN A 94 -17.54 -15.30 -2.59
N MET A 95 -16.25 -15.09 -2.88
CA MET A 95 -15.80 -14.37 -4.09
C MET A 95 -14.90 -15.19 -5.02
N GLY A 96 -14.65 -16.45 -4.67
CA GLY A 96 -13.80 -17.33 -5.46
C GLY A 96 -12.35 -16.83 -5.59
N GLN A 97 -11.65 -17.33 -6.61
CA GLN A 97 -10.30 -16.86 -6.93
C GLN A 97 -10.29 -15.43 -7.49
N PHE A 98 -11.41 -14.97 -8.06
CA PHE A 98 -11.54 -13.66 -8.67
C PHE A 98 -11.49 -12.53 -7.65
N GLY A 99 -12.23 -12.63 -6.53
CA GLY A 99 -12.19 -11.60 -5.48
C GLY A 99 -10.80 -11.44 -4.85
N LEU A 100 -10.03 -12.53 -4.78
CA LEU A 100 -8.67 -12.50 -4.27
C LEU A 100 -7.73 -11.73 -5.21
N TYR A 101 -7.87 -11.90 -6.53
CA TYR A 101 -7.13 -11.13 -7.53
C TYR A 101 -7.55 -9.67 -7.58
N LEU A 102 -8.85 -9.40 -7.50
CA LEU A 102 -9.38 -8.03 -7.42
C LEU A 102 -8.86 -7.31 -6.17
N THR A 103 -8.77 -8.00 -5.03
CA THR A 103 -8.19 -7.44 -3.81
C THR A 103 -6.73 -7.08 -4.00
N ILE A 104 -5.94 -7.90 -4.71
CA ILE A 104 -4.54 -7.58 -5.03
C ILE A 104 -4.46 -6.35 -5.94
N VAL A 105 -5.33 -6.23 -6.95
CA VAL A 105 -5.42 -5.03 -7.80
C VAL A 105 -5.67 -3.79 -6.95
N LEU A 106 -6.70 -3.82 -6.10
CA LEU A 106 -7.06 -2.72 -5.21
C LEU A 106 -5.95 -2.38 -4.21
N PHE A 107 -5.31 -3.38 -3.62
CA PHE A 107 -4.16 -3.17 -2.73
C PHE A 107 -2.98 -2.53 -3.46
N THR A 108 -2.75 -2.90 -4.72
CA THR A 108 -1.69 -2.32 -5.53
C THR A 108 -1.97 -0.84 -5.81
N LEU A 109 -3.24 -0.48 -6.06
CA LEU A 109 -3.66 0.90 -6.26
C LEU A 109 -3.50 1.76 -5.01
N ILE A 110 -3.92 1.24 -3.85
CA ILE A 110 -4.01 2.02 -2.60
C ILE A 110 -2.67 2.07 -1.87
N PHE A 111 -2.00 0.93 -1.75
CA PHE A 111 -0.80 0.78 -0.92
C PHE A 111 0.48 0.61 -1.74
N GLY A 112 0.37 0.40 -3.05
CA GLY A 112 1.52 0.13 -3.91
C GLY A 112 1.98 -1.32 -3.91
N ILE A 113 2.92 -1.61 -4.79
CA ILE A 113 3.35 -2.96 -5.16
C ILE A 113 3.99 -3.72 -4.00
N PHE A 114 4.79 -3.06 -3.17
CA PHE A 114 5.50 -3.74 -2.08
C PHE A 114 4.51 -4.37 -1.09
N TRP A 115 3.53 -3.59 -0.65
CA TRP A 115 2.49 -4.04 0.28
C TRP A 115 1.56 -5.07 -0.36
N ALA A 116 1.17 -4.87 -1.62
CA ALA A 116 0.40 -5.85 -2.38
C ALA A 116 1.16 -7.19 -2.50
N SER A 117 2.47 -7.14 -2.75
CA SER A 117 3.33 -8.32 -2.85
C SER A 117 3.44 -9.07 -1.52
N LEU A 118 3.60 -8.33 -0.40
CA LEU A 118 3.59 -8.91 0.93
C LEU A 118 2.25 -9.58 1.24
N PHE A 119 1.14 -8.91 0.94
CA PHE A 119 -0.20 -9.43 1.16
C PHE A 119 -0.46 -10.71 0.34
N ALA A 120 -0.13 -10.69 -0.96
CA ALA A 120 -0.25 -11.86 -1.83
C ALA A 120 0.64 -13.03 -1.37
N TYR A 121 1.84 -12.72 -0.86
CA TYR A 121 2.74 -13.73 -0.31
C TYR A 121 2.17 -14.39 0.95
N LEU A 122 1.59 -13.59 1.86
CA LEU A 122 0.95 -14.06 3.10
C LEU A 122 -0.30 -14.90 2.84
N LEU A 123 -1.11 -14.50 1.84
CA LEU A 123 -2.30 -15.23 1.41
C LEU A 123 -2.00 -16.44 0.49
N LEU A 124 -0.72 -16.80 0.32
CA LEU A 124 -0.30 -17.96 -0.46
C LEU A 124 -0.83 -17.97 -1.91
N VAL A 125 -0.95 -16.78 -2.50
CA VAL A 125 -1.46 -16.64 -3.87
C VAL A 125 -0.41 -17.15 -4.86
N LYS A 126 -0.84 -17.87 -5.90
CA LYS A 126 0.05 -18.32 -6.96
C LYS A 126 0.78 -17.12 -7.57
N ARG A 127 2.12 -17.13 -7.50
CA ARG A 127 3.00 -16.02 -7.93
C ARG A 127 2.63 -15.45 -9.29
N LYS A 128 2.48 -16.29 -10.32
CA LYS A 128 2.12 -15.84 -11.68
C LYS A 128 0.84 -14.99 -11.69
N ARG A 129 -0.17 -15.40 -10.92
CA ARG A 129 -1.46 -14.68 -10.85
C ARG A 129 -1.36 -13.41 -10.02
N ALA A 130 -0.64 -13.44 -8.90
CA ALA A 130 -0.39 -12.25 -8.10
C ALA A 130 0.36 -11.17 -8.89
N ILE A 131 1.40 -11.56 -9.65
CA ILE A 131 2.14 -10.66 -10.54
C ILE A 131 1.20 -10.07 -11.59
N ALA A 132 0.40 -10.88 -12.28
CA ALA A 132 -0.55 -10.40 -13.27
C ALA A 132 -1.55 -9.38 -12.67
N SER A 133 -2.12 -9.69 -11.50
CA SER A 133 -3.02 -8.77 -10.79
C SER A 133 -2.33 -7.45 -10.40
N MET A 134 -1.08 -7.49 -9.97
CA MET A 134 -0.32 -6.26 -9.66
C MET A 134 -0.02 -5.45 -10.91
N VAL A 135 0.34 -6.09 -12.02
CA VAL A 135 0.55 -5.40 -13.30
C VAL A 135 -0.72 -4.67 -13.72
N VAL A 136 -1.88 -5.33 -13.63
CA VAL A 136 -3.18 -4.69 -13.89
C VAL A 136 -3.43 -3.53 -12.93
N GLY A 137 -3.14 -3.70 -11.64
CA GLY A 137 -3.26 -2.62 -10.65
C GLY A 137 -2.37 -1.42 -10.95
N VAL A 138 -1.12 -1.64 -11.38
CA VAL A 138 -0.19 -0.58 -11.80
C VAL A 138 -0.73 0.15 -13.02
N MET A 139 -1.18 -0.59 -14.03
CA MET A 139 -1.74 0.01 -15.25
C MET A 139 -2.96 0.89 -14.94
N LEU A 140 -3.92 0.37 -14.18
CA LEU A 140 -5.10 1.13 -13.77
C LEU A 140 -4.73 2.35 -12.91
N GLY A 141 -3.74 2.22 -12.02
CA GLY A 141 -3.28 3.31 -11.17
C GLY A 141 -2.63 4.43 -11.98
N ASN A 142 -1.76 4.07 -12.92
CA ASN A 142 -1.12 5.03 -13.82
C ASN A 142 -2.15 5.73 -14.70
N ILE A 143 -3.12 5.00 -15.26
CA ILE A 143 -4.23 5.60 -16.02
C ILE A 143 -5.01 6.58 -15.14
N PHE A 144 -5.38 6.18 -13.93
CA PHE A 144 -6.09 7.04 -12.98
C PHE A 144 -5.32 8.33 -12.72
N TRP A 145 -4.03 8.25 -12.40
CA TRP A 145 -3.22 9.45 -12.09
C TRP A 145 -2.98 10.33 -13.31
N ILE A 146 -2.76 9.76 -14.49
CA ILE A 146 -2.61 10.53 -15.74
C ILE A 146 -3.90 11.26 -16.07
N VAL A 147 -5.05 10.57 -16.04
CA VAL A 147 -6.36 11.18 -16.26
C VAL A 147 -6.60 12.28 -15.22
N PHE A 148 -6.38 11.98 -13.95
CA PHE A 148 -6.55 12.96 -12.87
C PHE A 148 -5.68 14.20 -13.07
N ALA A 149 -4.39 14.03 -13.38
CA ALA A 149 -3.46 15.14 -13.61
C ALA A 149 -3.84 15.98 -14.85
N VAL A 150 -4.29 15.33 -15.95
CA VAL A 150 -4.76 16.04 -17.14
C VAL A 150 -5.98 16.91 -16.82
N TYR A 151 -6.97 16.37 -16.11
CA TYR A 151 -8.19 17.12 -15.75
C TYR A 151 -7.95 18.21 -14.70
N SER A 152 -6.99 18.00 -13.79
CA SER A 152 -6.69 18.94 -12.71
C SER A 152 -5.59 19.95 -13.06
N LYS A 153 -4.98 19.89 -14.25
CA LYS A 153 -3.88 20.77 -14.68
C LYS A 153 -4.23 22.26 -14.59
N ASN A 154 -5.51 22.61 -14.77
CA ASN A 154 -6.01 23.99 -14.68
C ASN A 154 -6.31 24.44 -13.24
N LEU A 155 -6.40 23.48 -12.29
CA LEU A 155 -6.77 23.73 -10.90
C LEU A 155 -5.59 23.64 -9.95
N ILE A 156 -4.63 22.75 -10.22
CA ILE A 156 -3.52 22.43 -9.33
C ILE A 156 -2.23 22.39 -10.15
N LYS A 157 -1.26 23.25 -9.79
CA LYS A 157 0.06 23.24 -10.45
C LYS A 157 0.85 21.98 -10.08
N PRO A 158 1.78 21.50 -10.93
CA PRO A 158 2.56 20.30 -10.62
C PRO A 158 3.35 20.38 -9.31
N ILE A 159 3.85 21.57 -8.95
CA ILE A 159 4.49 21.82 -7.66
C ILE A 159 3.51 21.59 -6.49
N GLU A 160 2.24 21.98 -6.64
CA GLU A 160 1.20 21.82 -5.62
C GLU A 160 0.80 20.35 -5.49
N MET A 161 0.76 19.58 -6.58
CA MET A 161 0.58 18.13 -6.52
C MET A 161 1.73 17.42 -5.80
N ALA A 162 2.98 17.81 -6.08
CA ALA A 162 4.14 17.27 -5.36
C ALA A 162 4.09 17.60 -3.86
N LEU A 163 3.64 18.82 -3.50
CA LEU A 163 3.40 19.21 -2.10
C LEU A 163 2.25 18.41 -1.47
N LEU A 164 1.15 18.18 -2.18
CA LEU A 164 0.07 17.31 -1.72
C LEU A 164 0.57 15.88 -1.46
N ALA A 165 1.41 15.34 -2.34
CA ALA A 165 2.04 14.03 -2.13
C ALA A 165 2.89 13.99 -0.85
N LEU A 166 3.60 15.08 -0.53
CA LEU A 166 4.38 15.22 0.71
C LEU A 166 3.52 15.41 1.96
N LEU A 167 2.32 16.00 1.82
CA LEU A 167 1.38 16.18 2.94
C LEU A 167 0.72 14.87 3.38
N ILE A 168 0.59 13.87 2.48
CA ILE A 168 0.00 12.57 2.82
C ILE A 168 0.77 11.89 3.99
N PRO A 169 2.11 11.71 3.94
CA PRO A 169 2.89 11.21 5.07
C PRO A 169 2.71 12.01 6.36
N VAL A 170 2.68 13.34 6.27
CA VAL A 170 2.54 14.25 7.42
C VAL A 170 1.17 14.08 8.07
N TRP A 171 0.11 13.98 7.26
CA TRP A 171 -1.25 13.74 7.72
C TRP A 171 -1.40 12.39 8.41
N ILE A 172 -0.82 11.32 7.83
CA ILE A 172 -0.78 9.99 8.44
C ILE A 172 -0.06 10.03 9.80
N TYR A 173 1.06 10.75 9.90
CA TYR A 173 1.77 10.94 11.16
C TYR A 173 0.93 11.71 12.19
N GLY A 174 0.24 12.77 11.75
CA GLY A 174 -0.67 13.57 12.58
C GLY A 174 -1.77 12.72 13.21
N ILE A 175 -2.51 11.95 12.40
CA ILE A 175 -3.56 11.03 12.87
C ILE A 175 -2.99 10.04 13.89
N LYS A 176 -1.83 9.45 13.61
CA LYS A 176 -1.21 8.48 14.52
C LYS A 176 -0.87 9.11 15.87
N ARG A 177 -0.34 10.34 15.88
CA ARG A 177 -0.06 11.09 17.11
C ARG A 177 -1.35 11.38 17.88
N GLU A 178 -2.40 11.78 17.18
CA GLU A 178 -3.69 12.11 17.77
C GLU A 178 -4.35 10.89 18.44
N ILE A 179 -4.34 9.73 17.79
CA ILE A 179 -4.82 8.47 18.38
C ILE A 179 -4.05 8.11 19.67
N VAL A 180 -2.74 8.34 19.72
CA VAL A 180 -1.93 8.09 20.92
C VAL A 180 -2.33 9.04 22.05
N ILE A 181 -2.55 10.31 21.74
CA ILE A 181 -2.99 11.32 22.72
C ILE A 181 -4.39 10.97 23.25
N LEU A 182 -5.33 10.65 22.36
CA LEU A 182 -6.70 10.25 22.72
C LEU A 182 -6.71 9.02 23.63
N ARG A 183 -5.89 7.99 23.33
CA ARG A 183 -5.74 6.83 24.23
C ARG A 183 -5.21 7.21 25.61
N LYS A 184 -4.25 8.14 25.68
CA LYS A 184 -3.70 8.64 26.95
C LYS A 184 -4.75 9.37 27.79
N ILE A 185 -5.58 10.20 27.15
CA ILE A 185 -6.67 10.94 27.79
C ILE A 185 -7.75 9.98 28.28
N ALA A 186 -8.20 9.06 27.43
CA ALA A 186 -9.19 8.04 27.79
C ALA A 186 -8.74 7.17 28.97
N GLY A 187 -7.46 6.76 29.00
CA GLY A 187 -6.87 6.02 30.12
C GLY A 187 -6.90 6.79 31.45
N ARG A 188 -6.59 8.10 31.43
CA ARG A 188 -6.66 8.97 32.62
C ARG A 188 -8.09 9.15 33.13
N LEU A 189 -9.05 9.36 32.23
CA LEU A 189 -10.47 9.48 32.56
C LEU A 189 -11.01 8.20 33.21
N HIS A 190 -10.61 7.03 32.70
CA HIS A 190 -11.05 5.75 33.25
C HIS A 190 -10.52 5.48 34.66
N LEU A 191 -9.28 5.92 34.95
CA LEU A 191 -8.68 5.87 36.28
C LEU A 191 -9.37 6.81 37.27
N HIS A 192 -9.75 8.02 36.83
CA HIS A 192 -10.47 8.98 37.66
C HIS A 192 -11.88 8.48 38.04
N ARG A 193 -12.59 7.87 37.09
CA ARG A 193 -13.92 7.29 37.34
C ARG A 193 -13.90 6.11 38.32
N LYS A 194 -12.78 5.36 38.37
CA LYS A 194 -12.58 4.25 39.31
C LYS A 194 -12.24 4.74 40.72
N LYS A 195 -11.53 5.87 40.83
CA LYS A 195 -11.16 6.49 42.12
C LYS A 195 -12.30 7.25 42.80
N SER A 196 -13.31 7.67 42.04
CA SER A 196 -14.53 8.33 42.55
C SER A 196 -15.63 7.34 43.01
N ARG A 197 -15.45 6.03 42.81
CA ARG A 197 -16.40 4.97 43.22
C ARG A 197 -15.97 4.17 44.46
N ASN A 198 -14.77 4.45 44.98
CA ASN A 198 -14.30 3.99 46.29
C ASN A 198 -14.33 5.18 47.25
#